data_AF-A0A8B3L0V8-F1
#
_entry.id   AF-A0A8B3L0V8-F1
#
_cell.length_a   1.000
_cell.length_b   1.000
_cell.length_c   1.000
_cell.angle_alpha   90.00
_cell.angle_beta   90.00
_cell.angle_gamma   90.00
#
_symmetry.space_group_name_H-M   'P 1'
#
loop_
_entity.id
_entity.type
_entity.pdbx_description
1 polymer ?
#
loop_
_entity_poly.entity_id
_entity_poly.type
_entity_poly.pdbx_seq_one_letter_code
_entity_poly.pdbx_strand_id
1 'polypeptide(L)'
;MEAHVGIYVAGRSQIAHECDVAVLYKSEADICRASNVEPRSSKLVLAVECKYYLNSGIGIGLGRSFLGLLNDVYKGDRYFVGTADSPSVKTLFAAHRKNHELGLTPLNARIEARLIGKFETTFDHFKSSRS
;
A
#
# COMPACT_ATOMS: atom_id res chain seq x y z
N MET A 1 15.47 5.90 -2.06
CA MET A 1 14.38 4.91 -2.21
C MET A 1 14.14 4.71 -3.71
N GLU A 2 13.45 3.65 -4.11
CA GLU A 2 13.03 3.40 -5.49
C GLU A 2 11.53 3.09 -5.48
N ALA A 3 10.79 3.62 -6.45
CA ALA A 3 9.34 3.44 -6.58
C ALA A 3 9.04 2.53 -7.78
N HIS A 4 8.10 1.62 -7.61
CA HIS A 4 7.76 0.57 -8.55
C HIS A 4 6.24 0.41 -8.64
N VAL A 5 5.77 -0.07 -9.78
CA VAL A 5 4.36 -0.32 -10.07
C VAL A 5 4.21 -1.75 -10.57
N GLY A 6 3.22 -2.49 -10.06
CA GLY A 6 2.89 -3.84 -10.51
C GLY A 6 4.03 -4.85 -10.31
N ILE A 7 4.67 -4.83 -9.13
CA ILE A 7 5.72 -5.80 -8.80
C ILE A 7 5.21 -6.84 -7.80
N TYR A 8 5.85 -8.00 -7.77
CA TYR A 8 5.64 -8.97 -6.71
C TYR A 8 6.56 -8.70 -5.54
N VAL A 9 6.12 -9.03 -4.33
CA VAL A 9 6.88 -8.85 -3.09
C VAL A 9 6.75 -10.12 -2.26
N ALA A 10 7.88 -10.65 -1.81
CA ALA A 10 7.91 -11.81 -0.93
C ALA A 10 7.36 -11.45 0.46
N GLY A 11 6.22 -12.05 0.81
CA GLY A 11 5.61 -11.97 2.15
C GLY A 11 6.46 -12.68 3.20
N ARG A 12 6.08 -12.54 4.47
CA ARG A 12 6.67 -13.28 5.60
C ARG A 12 6.58 -14.80 5.37
N SER A 13 5.50 -15.27 4.78
CA SER A 13 5.22 -16.66 4.39
C SER A 13 6.08 -17.17 3.24
N GLN A 14 6.90 -16.32 2.62
CA GLN A 14 7.63 -16.56 1.36
C GLN A 14 6.72 -16.67 0.12
N ILE A 15 5.42 -16.48 0.27
CA ILE A 15 4.52 -16.33 -0.87
C ILE A 15 4.67 -14.92 -1.45
N ALA A 16 4.74 -14.85 -2.77
CA ALA A 16 4.77 -13.59 -3.50
C ALA A 16 3.37 -12.96 -3.53
N HIS A 17 3.30 -11.67 -3.20
CA HIS A 17 2.08 -10.86 -3.30
C HIS A 17 2.30 -9.76 -4.30
N GLU A 18 1.34 -9.56 -5.20
CA GLU A 18 1.34 -8.39 -6.06
C GLU A 18 1.19 -7.13 -5.20
N CYS A 19 1.96 -6.10 -5.53
CA CYS A 19 1.85 -4.78 -4.98
C CYS A 19 1.64 -3.80 -6.13
N ASP A 20 0.46 -3.18 -6.19
CA ASP A 20 0.11 -2.24 -7.26
C ASP A 20 1.10 -1.07 -7.30
N VAL A 21 1.45 -0.52 -6.13
CA VAL A 21 2.54 0.45 -5.98
C VAL A 21 3.40 0.07 -4.78
N ALA A 22 4.72 0.10 -4.95
CA ALA A 22 5.68 -0.16 -3.89
C ALA A 22 6.81 0.88 -3.90
N VAL A 23 7.17 1.38 -2.73
CA VAL A 23 8.41 2.15 -2.52
C VAL A 23 9.31 1.35 -1.60
N LEU A 24 10.53 1.09 -2.02
CA LEU A 24 11.49 0.27 -1.29
C LEU A 24 12.88 0.88 -1.21
N TYR A 25 13.73 0.21 -0.45
CA TYR A 25 15.12 0.57 -0.27
C TYR A 25 15.83 0.34 -1.60
N LYS A 26 16.61 1.33 -2.06
CA LYS A 26 17.38 1.20 -3.32
C LYS A 26 18.29 -0.03 -3.30
N SER A 27 18.93 -0.30 -2.16
CA SER A 27 19.78 -1.48 -2.00
C SER A 27 19.03 -2.81 -2.15
N GLU A 28 17.74 -2.87 -1.75
CA GLU A 28 16.94 -4.07 -1.99
C GLU A 28 16.65 -4.21 -3.49
N ALA A 29 16.28 -3.12 -4.16
CA ALA A 29 16.02 -3.13 -5.59
C ALA A 29 17.28 -3.56 -6.38
N ASP A 30 18.46 -3.08 -5.99
CA ASP A 30 19.74 -3.47 -6.59
C ASP A 30 20.04 -4.98 -6.38
N ILE A 31 19.79 -5.52 -5.18
CA ILE A 31 19.91 -6.96 -4.90
C ILE A 31 18.93 -7.78 -5.75
N CYS A 32 17.67 -7.37 -5.82
CA CYS A 32 16.62 -8.04 -6.59
C CYS A 32 16.99 -8.14 -8.07
N ARG A 33 17.51 -7.06 -8.67
CA ARG A 33 18.01 -7.08 -10.06
C ARG A 33 19.20 -8.00 -10.24
N ALA A 34 20.17 -7.98 -9.31
CA ALA A 34 21.38 -8.78 -9.42
C ALA A 34 21.13 -10.29 -9.20
N SER A 35 20.16 -10.62 -8.36
CA SER A 35 19.86 -12.01 -7.97
C SER A 35 18.60 -12.59 -8.60
N ASN A 36 17.86 -11.80 -9.38
CA ASN A 36 16.57 -12.18 -9.98
C ASN A 36 15.58 -12.75 -8.96
N VAL A 37 15.37 -11.99 -7.87
CA VAL A 37 14.45 -12.35 -6.76
C VAL A 37 13.51 -11.20 -6.44
N GLU A 38 12.34 -11.54 -5.90
CA GLU A 38 11.38 -10.53 -5.44
C GLU A 38 11.87 -9.77 -4.20
N PRO A 39 11.54 -8.47 -4.08
CA PRO A 39 11.82 -7.72 -2.86
C PRO A 39 11.18 -8.36 -1.63
N ARG A 40 11.89 -8.32 -0.51
CA ARG A 40 11.32 -8.75 0.78
C ARG A 40 10.35 -7.68 1.28
N SER A 41 9.17 -8.10 1.74
CA SER A 41 8.18 -7.22 2.38
C SER A 41 8.75 -6.38 3.52
N SER A 42 9.77 -6.90 4.21
CA SER A 42 10.50 -6.19 5.28
C SER A 42 11.34 -5.00 4.82
N LYS A 43 11.52 -4.82 3.51
CA LYS A 43 12.30 -3.76 2.86
C LYS A 43 11.42 -2.76 2.11
N LEU A 44 10.11 -2.91 2.20
CA LEU A 44 9.17 -1.89 1.74
C LEU A 44 9.12 -0.74 2.75
N VAL A 45 9.15 0.48 2.22
CA VAL A 45 8.85 1.71 2.96
C VAL A 45 7.34 1.98 2.90
N LEU A 46 6.76 1.82 1.71
CA LEU A 46 5.37 2.06 1.42
C LEU A 46 4.87 0.99 0.44
N ALA A 47 3.63 0.52 0.64
CA ALA A 47 2.90 -0.22 -0.39
C ALA A 47 1.47 0.28 -0.48
N VAL A 48 0.95 0.32 -1.70
CA VAL A 48 -0.43 0.73 -2.00
C VAL A 48 -1.11 -0.39 -2.74
N GLU A 49 -2.24 -0.82 -2.22
CA GLU A 49 -3.20 -1.67 -2.89
C GLU A 49 -4.26 -0.76 -3.53
N CYS A 50 -4.35 -0.77 -4.85
CA CYS A 50 -5.22 0.07 -5.65
C CYS A 50 -6.43 -0.73 -6.14
N LYS A 51 -7.63 -0.18 -5.98
CA LYS A 51 -8.88 -0.82 -6.40
C LYS A 51 -9.72 0.11 -7.27
N TYR A 52 -9.83 -0.26 -8.54
CA TYR A 52 -10.59 0.49 -9.53
C TYR A 52 -11.98 -0.11 -9.72
N TYR A 53 -12.99 0.65 -9.31
CA TYR A 53 -14.41 0.32 -9.51
C TYR A 53 -15.16 1.59 -9.94
N LEU A 54 -15.91 1.49 -11.05
CA LEU A 54 -16.72 2.58 -11.59
C LEU A 54 -18.21 2.41 -11.28
N ASN A 55 -18.76 1.22 -11.56
CA ASN A 55 -20.19 0.94 -11.51
C ASN A 55 -20.56 -0.07 -10.39
N SER A 56 -19.63 -0.34 -9.48
CA SER A 56 -19.82 -1.24 -8.35
C SER A 56 -19.11 -0.70 -7.11
N GLY A 57 -19.50 -1.22 -5.95
CA GLY A 57 -18.92 -0.83 -4.67
C GLY A 57 -17.76 -1.74 -4.25
N ILE A 58 -16.90 -1.21 -3.39
CA ILE A 58 -15.87 -2.01 -2.70
C ILE A 58 -16.54 -2.78 -1.56
N GLY A 59 -16.65 -4.09 -1.73
CA GLY A 59 -17.27 -4.98 -0.75
C GLY A 59 -16.42 -5.17 0.51
N ILE A 60 -17.09 -5.40 1.64
CA ILE A 60 -16.41 -5.62 2.94
C ILE A 60 -15.46 -6.83 2.94
N GLY A 61 -15.74 -7.84 2.10
CA GLY A 61 -14.87 -9.00 1.92
C GLY A 61 -13.47 -8.60 1.46
N LEU A 62 -13.37 -7.65 0.53
CA LEU A 62 -12.09 -7.16 0.03
C LEU A 62 -11.31 -6.41 1.12
N GLY A 63 -12.01 -5.61 1.94
CA GLY A 63 -11.42 -4.96 3.10
C GLY A 63 -10.85 -5.98 4.11
N ARG A 64 -11.58 -7.07 4.37
CA ARG A 64 -11.11 -8.16 5.25
C ARG A 64 -9.91 -8.89 4.66
N SER A 65 -9.91 -9.18 3.36
CA SER A 65 -8.77 -9.78 2.67
C SER A 65 -7.52 -8.91 2.78
N PHE A 66 -7.66 -7.59 2.62
CA PHE A 66 -6.56 -6.65 2.83
C PHE A 66 -6.04 -6.70 4.27
N LEU A 67 -6.91 -6.73 5.29
CA LEU A 67 -6.46 -6.90 6.68
C LEU A 67 -5.66 -8.20 6.88
N GLY A 68 -6.07 -9.28 6.21
CA GLY A 68 -5.33 -10.55 6.20
C GLY A 68 -3.94 -10.41 5.57
N LEU A 69 -3.86 -9.78 4.40
CA LEU A 69 -2.62 -9.52 3.67
C LEU A 69 -1.59 -8.74 4.51
N LEU A 70 -2.04 -7.81 5.34
CA LEU A 70 -1.16 -7.03 6.22
C LEU A 70 -0.38 -7.87 7.23
N ASN A 71 -0.81 -9.11 7.52
CA ASN A 71 -0.02 -10.03 8.34
C ASN A 71 1.19 -10.60 7.61
N ASP A 72 1.15 -10.63 6.28
CA ASP A 72 2.19 -11.18 5.44
C ASP A 72 3.10 -10.10 4.85
N VAL A 73 2.51 -8.96 4.46
CA VAL A 73 3.23 -7.77 3.95
C VAL A 73 3.32 -6.71 5.06
N TYR A 74 4.03 -7.07 6.13
CA TYR A 74 3.81 -6.56 7.49
C TYR A 74 4.60 -5.32 7.95
N LYS A 75 5.60 -4.84 7.20
CA LYS A 75 6.46 -3.70 7.61
C LYS A 75 6.29 -2.45 6.74
N GLY A 76 6.36 -1.27 7.34
CA GLY A 76 6.20 -0.01 6.63
C GLY A 76 4.73 0.33 6.41
N ASP A 77 4.47 1.51 5.85
CA ASP A 77 3.12 1.99 5.68
C ASP A 77 2.40 1.26 4.53
N ARG A 78 1.13 0.94 4.76
CA ARG A 78 0.29 0.17 3.84
C ARG A 78 -1.03 0.85 3.62
N TYR A 79 -1.33 1.13 2.37
CA TYR A 79 -2.49 1.92 1.97
C TYR A 79 -3.44 1.07 1.14
N PHE A 80 -4.73 1.14 1.48
CA PHE A 80 -5.78 0.69 0.59
C PHE A 80 -6.41 1.91 -0.10
N VAL A 81 -6.26 2.00 -1.41
CA VAL A 81 -6.73 3.12 -2.22
C VAL A 81 -7.78 2.63 -3.20
N GLY A 82 -8.91 3.32 -3.30
CA GLY A 82 -9.96 2.92 -4.23
C GLY A 82 -10.74 4.08 -4.81
N THR A 83 -11.22 3.89 -6.05
CA THR A 83 -12.00 4.92 -6.76
C THR A 83 -13.45 5.00 -6.32
N ALA A 84 -14.04 3.87 -5.90
CA ALA A 84 -15.37 3.84 -5.31
C ALA A 84 -15.31 4.14 -3.80
N ASP A 85 -16.33 4.81 -3.28
CA ASP A 85 -16.50 4.94 -1.83
C ASP A 85 -17.09 3.66 -1.22
N SER A 86 -16.77 3.38 0.04
CA SER A 86 -17.37 2.29 0.81
C SER A 86 -17.37 2.62 2.31
N PRO A 87 -18.51 3.08 2.87
CA PRO A 87 -18.63 3.37 4.30
C PRO A 87 -18.26 2.18 5.19
N SER A 88 -18.69 0.97 4.82
CA SER A 88 -18.40 -0.25 5.59
C SER A 88 -16.90 -0.55 5.68
N VAL A 89 -16.16 -0.38 4.58
CA VAL A 89 -14.71 -0.59 4.52
C VAL A 89 -13.98 0.53 5.27
N LYS A 90 -14.43 1.79 5.15
CA LYS A 90 -13.91 2.90 5.98
C LYS A 90 -14.05 2.61 7.47
N THR A 91 -15.23 2.18 7.91
CA THR A 91 -15.48 1.81 9.32
C THR A 91 -14.57 0.67 9.77
N LEU A 92 -14.44 -0.38 8.96
CA LEU A 92 -13.54 -1.50 9.23
C LEU A 92 -12.08 -1.03 9.39
N PHE A 93 -11.56 -0.28 8.42
CA PHE A 93 -10.18 0.19 8.45
C PHE A 93 -9.92 1.20 9.58
N ALA A 94 -10.88 2.06 9.91
CA ALA A 94 -10.79 2.95 11.07
C ALA A 94 -10.67 2.14 12.38
N ALA A 95 -11.51 1.13 12.57
CA ALA A 95 -11.45 0.26 13.75
C ALA A 95 -10.09 -0.46 13.91
N HIS A 96 -9.47 -0.85 12.79
CA HIS A 96 -8.15 -1.48 12.77
C HIS A 96 -6.97 -0.51 12.59
N ARG A 97 -7.23 0.81 12.61
CA ARG A 97 -6.22 1.87 12.42
C ARG A 97 -5.38 1.66 11.14
N LYS A 98 -6.03 1.34 10.02
CA LYS A 98 -5.37 1.09 8.74
C LYS A 98 -5.48 2.28 7.80
N ASN A 99 -4.38 2.56 7.11
CA ASN A 99 -4.33 3.67 6.17
C ASN A 99 -5.15 3.34 4.92
N HIS A 100 -6.02 4.25 4.53
CA HIS A 100 -6.87 4.09 3.36
C HIS A 100 -7.29 5.43 2.78
N GLU A 101 -7.62 5.43 1.50
CA GLU A 101 -8.31 6.52 0.81
C GLU A 101 -9.30 5.94 -0.20
N LEU A 102 -10.60 6.13 0.04
CA LEU A 102 -11.67 5.65 -0.85
C LEU A 102 -12.42 6.84 -1.46
N GLY A 103 -12.95 6.64 -2.66
CA GLY A 103 -13.57 7.69 -3.45
C GLY A 103 -12.56 8.55 -4.22
N LEU A 104 -11.33 8.05 -4.43
CA LEU A 104 -10.31 8.78 -5.17
C LEU A 104 -10.73 8.93 -6.64
N THR A 105 -10.84 10.16 -7.11
CA THR A 105 -11.20 10.47 -8.49
C THR A 105 -10.51 11.77 -8.90
N PRO A 106 -10.14 11.93 -10.18
CA PRO A 106 -9.61 13.20 -10.69
C PRO A 106 -10.53 14.41 -10.45
N LEU A 107 -11.83 14.16 -10.22
CA LEU A 107 -12.82 15.20 -9.93
C LEU A 107 -12.84 15.64 -8.46
N ASN A 108 -12.06 15.01 -7.58
CA ASN A 108 -12.03 15.27 -6.16
C ASN A 108 -10.60 15.49 -5.65
N ALA A 109 -10.06 16.67 -5.94
CA ALA A 109 -8.71 17.09 -5.54
C ALA A 109 -8.46 17.00 -4.03
N ARG A 110 -9.51 17.05 -3.19
CA ARG A 110 -9.37 16.95 -1.73
C ARG A 110 -8.90 15.56 -1.29
N ILE A 111 -9.40 14.50 -1.92
CA ILE A 111 -9.01 13.13 -1.57
C ILE A 111 -7.59 12.86 -2.05
N GLU A 112 -7.25 13.35 -3.24
CA GLU A 112 -5.89 13.29 -3.79
C GLU A 112 -4.89 14.00 -2.86
N ALA A 113 -5.15 15.25 -2.47
CA ALA A 113 -4.29 16.00 -1.55
C ALA A 113 -4.10 15.28 -0.21
N ARG A 114 -5.15 14.63 0.31
CA ARG A 114 -5.07 13.83 1.54
C ARG A 114 -4.19 12.59 1.37
N LEU A 115 -4.26 11.91 0.23
CA LEU A 115 -3.40 10.77 -0.08
C LEU A 115 -1.93 11.21 -0.19
N ILE A 116 -1.67 12.32 -0.88
CA ILE A 116 -0.33 12.90 -1.01
C ILE A 116 0.25 13.21 0.38
N GLY A 117 -0.48 13.93 1.24
CA GLY A 117 0.00 14.24 2.59
C GLY A 117 0.28 13.01 3.46
N LYS A 118 -0.47 11.92 3.26
CA LYS A 118 -0.19 10.63 3.92
C LYS A 118 1.12 10.00 3.43
N PHE A 119 1.40 10.08 2.13
CA PHE A 119 2.65 9.58 1.56
C PHE A 119 3.85 10.43 2.01
N GLU A 120 3.70 11.76 2.04
CA GLU A 120 4.70 12.67 2.59
C GLU A 120 5.04 12.31 4.05
N THR A 121 4.02 12.09 4.87
CA THR A 121 4.19 11.64 6.27
C THR A 121 4.98 10.32 6.36
N THR A 122 4.68 9.35 5.49
CA THR A 122 5.44 8.07 5.42
C THR A 122 6.92 8.34 5.15
N PHE A 123 7.21 9.20 4.17
CA PHE A 123 8.59 9.48 3.76
C PHE A 123 9.35 10.29 4.80
N ASP A 124 8.68 11.17 5.53
CA ASP A 124 9.30 11.93 6.62
C ASP A 124 9.63 11.02 7.81
N HIS A 125 8.71 10.14 8.22
CA HIS A 125 9.01 9.11 9.22
C HIS A 125 10.18 8.22 8.81
N PHE A 126 10.24 7.83 7.54
CA PHE A 126 11.35 7.05 7.01
C PHE A 126 12.69 7.79 7.13
N LYS A 127 12.73 9.10 6.82
CA LYS A 127 13.95 9.93 6.98
C LYS A 127 14.36 10.04 8.45
N SER A 128 13.41 10.33 9.34
CA SER A 128 13.67 10.47 10.78
C SER A 128 14.12 9.17 11.46
N SER A 129 13.68 8.00 10.97
CA SER A 129 14.12 6.70 11.50
C SER A 129 15.58 6.35 11.16
N ARG A 130 16.27 7.19 10.39
CA ARG A 130 17.65 6.99 9.90
C ARG A 130 18.63 8.07 10.35
N SER A 131 18.17 9.08 11.08
CA SER A 131 19.02 10.11 11.70
C SER A 131 19.57 9.67 13.04
#